data_AF-X0RG06-F1
#
_entry.id   AF-X0RG06-F1
#
_cell.length_a   1.000
_cell.length_b   1.000
_cell.length_c   1.000
_cell.angle_alpha   90.00
_cell.angle_beta   90.00
_cell.angle_gamma   90.00
#
_symmetry.space_group_name_H-M   'P 1'
#
loop_
_entity.id
_entity.type
_entity.pdbx_description
1 polymer ?
#
loop_
_entity_poly.entity_id
_entity_poly.type
_entity_poly.pdbx_seq_one_letter_code
_entity_poly.pdbx_strand_id
1 'polypeptide(L)'
;MLMKAELNTSERLPQEWNDWVATNIIRGVQPETIIQTLKDNHFSDAQIKAALSDDSKVAANDSKQSIRRLPNNWKGWVATNLLEGTSKNSIAKVLAKQGFSHAEILLEIETASKSPYLQAGVKATKLLKKREWLLNTCDDLAKLDPGYNQQIEVIDTPPFEVFIKDYYSKYKPVVLKKGIDHWPALKKWSPHYFADTLGDAEIQVQFNRETDALFERHSDKYRKSMLMSEFVNMIENDGESNNYYMTANNTQQNVEAIRPALDDIGNFGEAIASF
;
A
#
# COMPACT_ATOMS: atom_id res chain seq x y z
N MET A 1 -59.54 -20.41 3.15
CA MET A 1 -59.36 -21.10 1.85
C MET A 1 -59.71 -20.13 0.74
N LEU A 2 -58.72 -19.42 0.21
CA LEU A 2 -58.83 -18.62 -1.01
C LEU A 2 -57.48 -18.78 -1.73
N MET A 3 -57.52 -19.45 -2.88
CA MET A 3 -56.37 -19.89 -3.67
C MET A 3 -55.54 -18.70 -4.16
N LYS A 4 -54.21 -18.79 -4.01
CA LYS A 4 -53.27 -18.02 -4.81
C LYS A 4 -53.48 -18.42 -6.28
N ALA A 5 -53.84 -17.47 -7.13
CA ALA A 5 -53.71 -17.64 -8.57
C ALA A 5 -52.21 -17.64 -8.90
N GLU A 6 -51.65 -18.81 -9.15
CA GLU A 6 -50.33 -18.95 -9.77
C GLU A 6 -50.41 -18.38 -11.18
N LEU A 7 -49.77 -17.23 -11.40
CA LEU A 7 -49.55 -16.70 -12.73
C LEU A 7 -48.54 -17.61 -13.45
N ASN A 8 -48.99 -18.15 -14.58
CA ASN A 8 -48.33 -19.06 -15.50
C ASN A 8 -46.85 -18.68 -15.77
N THR A 9 -45.91 -19.54 -15.40
CA THR A 9 -44.46 -19.36 -15.65
C THR A 9 -44.03 -19.70 -17.08
N SER A 10 -44.94 -20.11 -17.97
CA SER A 10 -44.59 -20.62 -19.31
C SER A 10 -44.45 -19.54 -20.41
N GLU A 11 -44.77 -18.28 -20.13
CA GLU A 11 -44.76 -17.20 -21.15
C GLU A 11 -43.55 -16.25 -21.08
N ARG A 12 -42.60 -16.48 -20.15
CA ARG A 12 -41.41 -15.63 -19.99
C ARG A 12 -40.12 -16.37 -20.38
N LEU A 13 -39.15 -15.63 -20.89
CA LEU A 13 -37.79 -16.16 -21.06
C LEU A 13 -37.18 -16.49 -19.69
N PRO A 14 -36.25 -17.46 -19.61
CA PRO A 14 -35.37 -17.62 -18.45
C PRO A 14 -34.64 -16.31 -18.12
N GLN A 15 -34.35 -16.08 -16.84
CA GLN A 15 -33.76 -14.81 -16.38
C GLN A 15 -32.46 -14.45 -17.12
N GLU A 16 -31.59 -15.42 -17.34
CA GLU A 16 -30.31 -15.24 -18.05
C GLU A 16 -30.52 -14.73 -19.50
N TRP A 17 -31.62 -15.14 -20.14
CA TRP A 17 -31.97 -14.71 -21.49
C TRP A 17 -32.67 -13.34 -21.50
N ASN A 18 -33.48 -13.01 -20.50
CA ASN A 18 -34.00 -11.65 -20.33
C ASN A 18 -32.85 -10.64 -20.12
N ASP A 19 -31.87 -11.00 -19.30
CA ASP A 19 -30.71 -10.16 -19.02
C ASP A 19 -29.81 -10.03 -20.26
N TRP A 20 -29.68 -11.10 -21.05
CA TRP A 20 -28.99 -11.08 -22.34
C TRP A 20 -29.68 -10.16 -23.35
N VAL A 21 -31.01 -10.19 -23.45
CA VAL A 21 -31.80 -9.30 -24.33
C VAL A 21 -31.60 -7.84 -23.93
N ALA A 22 -31.80 -7.51 -22.64
CA ALA A 22 -31.62 -6.15 -22.12
C ALA A 22 -30.19 -5.62 -22.38
N THR A 23 -29.19 -6.48 -22.18
CA THR A 23 -27.78 -6.13 -22.41
C THR A 23 -27.48 -5.81 -23.87
N ASN A 24 -28.06 -6.57 -24.82
CA ASN A 24 -27.81 -6.34 -26.24
C ASN A 24 -28.58 -5.13 -26.79
N ILE A 25 -29.77 -4.84 -26.26
CA ILE A 25 -30.49 -3.59 -26.54
C ILE A 25 -29.65 -2.38 -26.10
N ILE A 26 -29.08 -2.40 -24.89
CA ILE A 26 -28.22 -1.32 -24.38
C ILE A 26 -26.94 -1.17 -25.21
N ARG A 27 -26.41 -2.26 -25.77
CA ARG A 27 -25.25 -2.26 -26.68
C ARG A 27 -25.58 -1.73 -28.08
N GLY A 28 -26.84 -1.42 -28.38
CA GLY A 28 -27.28 -0.93 -29.69
C GLY A 28 -27.29 -2.00 -30.78
N VAL A 29 -27.40 -3.28 -30.39
CA VAL A 29 -27.54 -4.37 -31.35
C VAL A 29 -28.91 -4.25 -32.04
N GLN A 30 -28.95 -4.47 -33.35
CA GLN A 30 -30.20 -4.35 -34.12
C GLN A 30 -31.25 -5.36 -33.61
N PRO A 31 -32.50 -4.94 -33.36
CA PRO A 31 -33.56 -5.79 -32.81
C PRO A 31 -33.76 -7.11 -33.58
N GLU A 32 -33.59 -7.09 -34.90
CA GLU A 32 -33.72 -8.27 -35.76
C GLU A 32 -32.67 -9.34 -35.43
N THR A 33 -31.47 -8.94 -35.05
CA THR A 33 -30.39 -9.85 -34.64
C THR A 33 -30.70 -10.50 -33.29
N ILE A 34 -31.30 -9.74 -32.37
CA ILE A 34 -31.74 -10.23 -31.06
C ILE A 34 -32.89 -11.23 -31.23
N ILE A 35 -33.89 -10.88 -32.05
CA ILE A 35 -35.02 -11.75 -32.38
C ILE A 35 -34.54 -13.05 -33.01
N GLN A 36 -33.64 -12.99 -34.00
CA GLN A 36 -33.13 -14.18 -34.67
C GLN A 36 -32.39 -15.09 -33.69
N THR A 37 -31.53 -14.53 -32.83
CA THR A 37 -30.81 -15.30 -31.82
C THR A 37 -31.76 -16.00 -30.85
N LEU A 38 -32.87 -15.37 -30.46
CA LEU A 38 -33.87 -15.99 -29.60
C LEU A 38 -34.64 -17.11 -30.31
N LYS A 39 -34.93 -16.95 -31.61
CA LYS A 39 -35.57 -18.01 -32.43
C LYS A 39 -34.65 -19.21 -32.62
N ASP A 40 -33.37 -18.97 -32.83
CA ASP A 40 -32.34 -20.01 -32.98
C ASP A 40 -32.17 -20.82 -31.68
N ASN A 41 -32.54 -20.23 -30.53
CA ASN A 41 -32.58 -20.90 -29.23
C ASN A 41 -33.98 -21.43 -28.86
N HIS A 42 -34.86 -21.58 -29.85
CA HIS A 42 -36.18 -22.20 -29.74
C HIS A 42 -37.18 -21.50 -28.80
N PHE A 43 -37.00 -20.20 -28.55
CA PHE A 43 -38.01 -19.42 -27.84
C PHE A 43 -39.19 -19.07 -28.75
N SER A 44 -40.40 -19.12 -28.19
CA SER A 44 -41.62 -18.84 -28.96
C SER A 44 -41.76 -17.35 -29.29
N ASP A 45 -42.49 -17.04 -30.38
CA ASP A 45 -42.78 -15.65 -30.76
C ASP A 45 -43.52 -14.88 -29.63
N ALA A 46 -44.28 -15.57 -28.78
CA ALA A 46 -44.94 -14.98 -27.61
C ALA A 46 -43.93 -14.56 -26.53
N GLN A 47 -42.94 -15.41 -26.23
CA GLN A 47 -41.87 -15.10 -25.26
C GLN A 47 -40.95 -13.99 -25.77
N ILE A 48 -40.62 -13.99 -27.06
CA ILE A 48 -39.81 -12.96 -27.71
C ILE A 48 -40.55 -11.61 -27.68
N LYS A 49 -41.83 -11.61 -28.05
CA LYS A 49 -42.65 -10.41 -28.01
C LYS A 49 -42.77 -9.88 -26.59
N ALA A 50 -42.99 -10.73 -25.59
CA ALA A 50 -43.01 -10.33 -24.19
C ALA A 50 -41.69 -9.68 -23.76
N ALA A 51 -40.55 -10.28 -24.09
CA ALA A 51 -39.22 -9.78 -23.73
C ALA A 51 -38.81 -8.47 -24.43
N LEU A 52 -39.34 -8.23 -25.65
CA LEU A 52 -39.09 -6.99 -26.41
C LEU A 52 -40.16 -5.92 -26.18
N SER A 53 -41.35 -6.30 -25.70
CA SER A 53 -42.45 -5.39 -25.36
C SER A 53 -42.39 -4.85 -23.93
N ASP A 54 -41.51 -5.39 -23.08
CA ASP A 54 -41.31 -4.91 -21.70
C ASP A 54 -40.49 -3.61 -21.64
N ASP A 55 -40.72 -2.71 -22.62
CA ASP A 55 -40.64 -1.27 -22.38
C ASP A 55 -41.82 -0.89 -21.47
N SER A 56 -41.60 -1.08 -20.16
CA SER A 56 -42.42 -0.57 -19.05
C SER A 56 -43.65 -1.42 -18.66
N LYS A 57 -43.49 -2.36 -17.73
CA LYS A 57 -44.21 -2.39 -16.43
C LYS A 57 -43.62 -3.43 -15.44
N VAL A 58 -42.42 -3.14 -14.93
CA VAL A 58 -42.08 -3.53 -13.56
C VAL A 58 -42.66 -2.45 -12.62
N ALA A 59 -43.36 -2.92 -11.60
CA ALA A 59 -44.16 -2.15 -10.66
C ALA A 59 -43.47 -0.87 -10.18
N ALA A 60 -44.26 0.20 -10.17
CA ALA A 60 -43.99 1.41 -9.41
C ALA A 60 -43.97 1.08 -7.91
N ASN A 61 -42.82 0.64 -7.42
CA ASN A 61 -42.28 0.99 -6.11
C ASN A 61 -40.85 0.47 -6.03
N ASP A 62 -39.96 1.38 -5.63
CA ASP A 62 -38.51 1.26 -5.52
C ASP A 62 -37.66 1.40 -6.80
N SER A 63 -37.19 2.65 -6.95
CA SER A 63 -35.91 3.05 -7.54
C SER A 63 -35.78 3.14 -9.07
N LYS A 64 -36.15 4.33 -9.59
CA LYS A 64 -35.24 5.08 -10.46
C LYS A 64 -33.90 5.30 -9.72
N GLN A 65 -33.07 4.29 -9.58
CA GLN A 65 -31.67 4.51 -9.25
C GLN A 65 -30.90 4.51 -10.57
N SER A 66 -30.46 5.69 -10.98
CA SER A 66 -29.33 5.82 -11.90
C SER A 66 -28.28 4.80 -11.51
N ILE A 67 -27.72 4.04 -12.46
CA ILE A 67 -26.57 3.14 -12.22
C ILE A 67 -25.60 3.88 -11.29
N ARG A 68 -25.48 3.42 -10.03
CA ARG A 68 -24.65 4.12 -9.05
C ARG A 68 -23.23 3.85 -9.47
N ARG A 69 -22.57 4.89 -10.01
CA ARG A 69 -21.16 4.77 -10.38
C ARG A 69 -20.36 4.37 -9.15
N LEU A 70 -19.33 3.53 -9.34
CA LEU A 70 -18.44 3.15 -8.26
C LEU A 70 -17.91 4.42 -7.55
N PRO A 71 -17.83 4.41 -6.21
CA PRO A 71 -17.19 5.49 -5.46
C PRO A 71 -15.74 5.70 -5.91
N ASN A 72 -15.22 6.93 -5.78
CA ASN A 72 -13.91 7.29 -6.34
C ASN A 72 -12.74 6.47 -5.81
N ASN A 73 -12.79 6.02 -4.55
CA ASN A 73 -11.77 5.13 -3.98
C ASN A 73 -11.73 3.78 -4.71
N TRP A 74 -12.89 3.21 -5.03
CA TRP A 74 -12.98 1.95 -5.78
C TRP A 74 -12.59 2.11 -7.25
N LYS A 75 -12.89 3.26 -7.86
CA LYS A 75 -12.36 3.59 -9.20
C LYS A 75 -10.85 3.67 -9.22
N GLY A 76 -10.26 4.34 -8.22
CA GLY A 76 -8.82 4.38 -8.02
C GLY A 76 -8.24 2.98 -7.87
N TRP A 77 -8.86 2.14 -7.04
CA TRP A 77 -8.46 0.76 -6.84
C TRP A 77 -8.51 -0.07 -8.14
N VAL A 78 -9.59 0.05 -8.93
CA VAL A 78 -9.71 -0.61 -10.25
C VAL A 78 -8.61 -0.15 -11.19
N ALA A 79 -8.38 1.17 -11.29
CA ALA A 79 -7.33 1.73 -12.14
C ALA A 79 -5.93 1.19 -11.76
N THR A 80 -5.58 1.18 -10.47
CA THR A 80 -4.32 0.64 -9.98
C THR A 80 -4.15 -0.83 -10.36
N ASN A 81 -5.17 -1.67 -10.10
CA ASN A 81 -5.10 -3.10 -10.40
C ASN A 81 -4.97 -3.39 -11.91
N LEU A 82 -5.66 -2.60 -12.75
CA LEU A 82 -5.54 -2.72 -14.20
C LEU A 82 -4.12 -2.35 -14.68
N LEU A 83 -3.50 -1.31 -14.11
CA LEU A 83 -2.11 -0.93 -14.41
C LEU A 83 -1.10 -1.99 -13.95
N GLU A 84 -1.34 -2.58 -12.79
CA GLU A 84 -0.54 -3.69 -12.24
C GLU A 84 -0.70 -4.98 -13.05
N GLY A 85 -1.69 -5.06 -13.93
CA GLY A 85 -1.92 -6.21 -14.82
C GLY A 85 -2.78 -7.30 -14.20
N THR A 86 -3.48 -7.01 -13.11
CA THR A 86 -4.47 -7.91 -12.50
C THR A 86 -5.59 -8.18 -13.51
N SER A 87 -6.00 -9.45 -13.63
CA SER A 87 -7.04 -9.83 -14.58
C SER A 87 -8.38 -9.15 -14.27
N LYS A 88 -9.12 -8.75 -15.31
CA LYS A 88 -10.47 -8.18 -15.18
C LYS A 88 -11.41 -9.07 -14.35
N ASN A 89 -11.28 -10.40 -14.51
CA ASN A 89 -12.08 -11.37 -13.76
C ASN A 89 -11.75 -11.37 -12.25
N SER A 90 -10.47 -11.24 -11.89
CA SER A 90 -10.06 -11.14 -10.49
C SER A 90 -10.58 -9.84 -9.85
N ILE A 91 -10.47 -8.72 -10.57
CA ILE A 91 -11.00 -7.42 -10.14
C ILE A 91 -12.51 -7.52 -9.94
N ALA A 92 -13.23 -8.09 -10.90
CA ALA A 92 -14.68 -8.26 -10.82
C ALA A 92 -15.11 -9.13 -9.63
N LYS A 93 -14.39 -10.22 -9.33
CA LYS A 93 -14.66 -11.07 -8.15
C LYS A 93 -14.51 -10.29 -6.84
N VAL A 94 -13.51 -9.43 -6.73
CA VAL A 94 -13.32 -8.62 -5.52
C VAL A 94 -14.45 -7.60 -5.38
N LEU A 95 -14.81 -6.89 -6.45
CA LEU A 95 -15.90 -5.91 -6.42
C LEU A 95 -17.26 -6.56 -6.12
N ALA A 96 -17.54 -7.75 -6.66
CA ALA A 96 -18.77 -8.48 -6.38
C ALA A 96 -18.90 -8.87 -4.90
N LYS A 97 -17.79 -9.30 -4.27
CA LYS A 97 -17.75 -9.58 -2.83
C LYS A 97 -18.02 -8.34 -1.96
N GLN A 98 -17.78 -7.15 -2.50
CA GLN A 98 -18.03 -5.88 -1.82
C GLN A 98 -19.45 -5.36 -2.05
N GLY A 99 -20.29 -6.13 -2.75
CA GLY A 99 -21.71 -5.84 -2.96
C GLY A 99 -22.02 -4.97 -4.17
N PHE A 100 -21.05 -4.67 -5.04
CA PHE A 100 -21.33 -3.97 -6.30
C PHE A 100 -22.06 -4.90 -7.27
N SER A 101 -23.03 -4.35 -7.99
CA SER A 101 -23.78 -5.10 -9.00
C SER A 101 -22.89 -5.46 -10.19
N HIS A 102 -23.25 -6.53 -10.89
CA HIS A 102 -22.53 -6.97 -12.08
C HIS A 102 -22.45 -5.88 -13.16
N ALA A 103 -23.53 -5.11 -13.34
CA ALA A 103 -23.60 -4.01 -14.30
C ALA A 103 -22.63 -2.87 -13.96
N GLU A 104 -22.54 -2.47 -12.68
CA GLU A 104 -21.62 -1.43 -12.23
C GLU A 104 -20.16 -1.85 -12.41
N ILE A 105 -19.85 -3.11 -12.09
CA ILE A 105 -18.51 -3.69 -12.23
C ILE A 105 -18.06 -3.69 -13.69
N LEU A 106 -18.89 -4.22 -14.59
CA LEU A 106 -18.56 -4.29 -16.01
C LEU A 106 -18.40 -2.89 -16.60
N LEU A 107 -19.31 -1.98 -16.27
CA LEU A 107 -19.24 -0.60 -16.74
C LEU A 107 -17.94 0.07 -16.32
N GLU A 108 -17.55 -0.05 -15.05
CA GLU A 108 -16.33 0.60 -14.55
C GLU A 108 -15.07 -0.03 -15.18
N ILE A 109 -14.96 -1.36 -15.20
CA ILE A 109 -13.79 -2.03 -15.77
C ILE A 109 -13.60 -1.67 -17.25
N GLU A 110 -14.68 -1.66 -18.03
CA GLU A 110 -14.63 -1.29 -19.45
C GLU A 110 -14.31 0.20 -19.65
N THR A 111 -14.92 1.07 -18.85
CA THR A 111 -14.65 2.52 -18.88
C THR A 111 -13.20 2.82 -18.56
N ALA A 112 -12.67 2.25 -17.46
CA ALA A 112 -11.29 2.41 -17.06
C ALA A 112 -10.32 1.85 -18.11
N SER A 113 -10.58 0.65 -18.65
CA SER A 113 -9.73 0.01 -19.67
C SER A 113 -9.57 0.87 -20.94
N LYS A 114 -10.62 1.59 -21.33
CA LYS A 114 -10.63 2.46 -22.53
C LYS A 114 -10.16 3.88 -22.24
N SER A 115 -9.92 4.24 -20.98
CA SER A 115 -9.54 5.60 -20.60
C SER A 115 -8.17 5.98 -21.16
N PRO A 116 -8.05 7.08 -21.93
CA PRO A 116 -6.75 7.55 -22.43
C PRO A 116 -5.78 7.92 -21.30
N TYR A 117 -6.31 8.38 -20.14
CA TYR A 117 -5.49 8.65 -18.95
C TYR A 117 -4.89 7.36 -18.37
N LEU A 118 -5.65 6.27 -18.33
CA LEU A 118 -5.14 4.98 -17.87
C LEU A 118 -4.10 4.44 -18.86
N GLN A 119 -4.35 4.57 -20.17
CA GLN A 119 -3.39 4.17 -21.22
C GLN A 119 -2.08 4.97 -21.13
N ALA A 120 -2.12 6.25 -20.77
CA ALA A 120 -0.92 7.01 -20.46
C ALA A 120 -0.17 6.43 -19.25
N GLY A 121 -0.90 6.03 -18.21
CA GLY A 121 -0.37 5.34 -17.03
C GLY A 121 0.33 4.01 -17.36
N VAL A 122 -0.17 3.24 -18.33
CA VAL A 122 0.44 1.96 -18.74
C VAL A 122 1.92 2.11 -19.11
N LYS A 123 2.30 3.20 -19.79
CA LYS A 123 3.71 3.45 -20.14
C LYS A 123 4.58 3.67 -18.90
N ALA A 124 4.09 4.47 -17.96
CA ALA A 124 4.79 4.73 -16.69
C ALA A 124 4.92 3.45 -15.86
N THR A 125 3.86 2.65 -15.77
CA THR A 125 3.89 1.36 -15.04
C THR A 125 4.81 0.34 -15.69
N LYS A 126 4.86 0.26 -17.02
CA LYS A 126 5.84 -0.59 -17.73
C LYS A 126 7.27 -0.17 -17.44
N LEU A 127 7.55 1.14 -17.41
CA LEU A 127 8.88 1.65 -17.06
C LEU A 127 9.23 1.31 -15.60
N LEU A 128 8.29 1.47 -14.67
CA LEU A 128 8.48 1.08 -13.28
C LEU A 128 8.80 -0.41 -13.16
N LYS A 129 7.99 -1.29 -13.77
CA LYS A 129 8.23 -2.74 -13.78
C LYS A 129 9.58 -3.11 -14.37
N LYS A 130 10.05 -2.39 -15.40
CA LYS A 130 11.39 -2.60 -15.97
C LYS A 130 12.50 -2.24 -14.97
N ARG A 131 12.31 -1.18 -14.17
CA ARG A 131 13.24 -0.80 -13.11
C ARG A 131 13.24 -1.82 -11.97
N GLU A 132 12.06 -2.26 -11.53
CA GLU A 132 11.93 -3.33 -10.52
C GLU A 132 12.59 -4.63 -10.99
N TRP A 133 12.39 -5.01 -12.26
CA TRP A 133 13.07 -6.16 -12.85
C TRP A 133 14.59 -6.04 -12.82
N LEU A 134 15.13 -4.84 -13.11
CA LEU A 134 16.57 -4.59 -13.02
C LEU A 134 17.07 -4.78 -11.58
N LEU A 135 16.35 -4.23 -10.59
CA LEU A 135 16.70 -4.39 -9.18
C LEU A 135 16.68 -5.86 -8.74
N ASN A 136 15.64 -6.61 -9.12
CA ASN A 136 15.56 -8.05 -8.85
C ASN A 136 16.68 -8.83 -9.53
N THR A 137 17.07 -8.44 -10.75
CA THR A 137 18.19 -9.06 -11.46
C THR A 137 19.51 -8.80 -10.73
N CYS A 138 19.73 -7.58 -10.23
CA CYS A 138 20.90 -7.27 -9.41
C CYS A 138 20.92 -8.10 -8.11
N ASP A 139 19.77 -8.26 -7.45
CA ASP A 139 19.62 -9.12 -6.27
C ASP A 139 19.90 -10.60 -6.60
N ASP A 140 19.36 -11.13 -7.70
CA ASP A 140 19.60 -12.50 -8.14
C ASP A 140 21.07 -12.76 -8.52
N LEU A 141 21.75 -11.78 -9.11
CA LEU A 141 23.19 -11.84 -9.34
C LEU A 141 23.98 -11.80 -8.04
N ALA A 142 23.57 -11.00 -7.06
CA ALA A 142 24.21 -10.95 -5.74
C ALA A 142 24.07 -12.29 -5.00
N LYS A 143 22.95 -13.01 -5.14
CA LYS A 143 22.74 -14.37 -4.60
C LYS A 143 23.71 -15.43 -5.14
N LEU A 144 24.44 -15.15 -6.22
CA LEU A 144 25.49 -16.06 -6.71
C LEU A 144 26.72 -16.07 -5.78
N ASP A 145 26.89 -15.06 -4.93
CA ASP A 145 27.86 -15.10 -3.83
C ASP A 145 27.32 -16.04 -2.73
N PRO A 146 28.04 -17.14 -2.39
CA PRO A 146 27.62 -18.05 -1.33
C PRO A 146 27.41 -17.39 0.04
N GLY A 147 28.03 -16.23 0.28
CA GLY A 147 27.86 -15.45 1.51
C GLY A 147 26.62 -14.56 1.53
N TYR A 148 25.89 -14.42 0.41
CA TYR A 148 24.75 -13.52 0.33
C TYR A 148 23.59 -13.96 1.22
N ASN A 149 23.13 -13.08 2.12
CA ASN A 149 22.00 -13.30 3.03
C ASN A 149 22.11 -14.53 3.94
N GLN A 150 23.31 -15.08 4.16
CA GLN A 150 23.55 -16.19 5.09
C GLN A 150 23.84 -15.69 6.51
N GLN A 151 24.80 -14.77 6.62
CA GLN A 151 25.20 -14.15 7.88
C GLN A 151 25.80 -12.78 7.59
N ILE A 152 25.53 -11.80 8.46
CA ILE A 152 26.20 -10.50 8.38
C ILE A 152 27.61 -10.67 8.92
N GLU A 153 28.59 -10.33 8.10
CA GLU A 153 30.01 -10.42 8.44
C GLU A 153 30.36 -9.46 9.58
N VAL A 154 31.21 -9.89 10.51
CA VAL A 154 31.68 -9.08 11.64
C VAL A 154 33.19 -8.95 11.57
N ILE A 155 33.68 -7.79 11.15
CA ILE A 155 35.10 -7.54 10.91
C ILE A 155 35.64 -6.41 11.79
N ASP A 156 36.95 -6.33 11.93
CA ASP A 156 37.58 -5.09 12.41
C ASP A 156 37.45 -4.01 11.32
N THR A 157 37.31 -2.75 11.72
CA THR A 157 37.09 -1.63 10.79
C THR A 157 38.23 -1.56 9.76
N PRO A 158 37.96 -1.80 8.46
CA PRO A 158 39.00 -1.82 7.45
C PRO A 158 39.32 -0.40 6.97
N PRO A 159 40.41 -0.21 6.19
CA PRO A 159 40.64 1.05 5.48
C PRO A 159 39.44 1.43 4.60
N PHE A 160 39.17 2.73 4.46
CA PHE A 160 37.99 3.24 3.76
C PHE A 160 37.86 2.68 2.32
N GLU A 161 38.97 2.58 1.59
CA GLU A 161 38.98 2.04 0.23
C GLU A 161 38.52 0.57 0.15
N VAL A 162 38.86 -0.24 1.16
CA VAL A 162 38.43 -1.63 1.28
C VAL A 162 36.94 -1.68 1.62
N PHE A 163 36.48 -0.82 2.54
CA PHE A 163 35.06 -0.72 2.85
C PHE A 163 34.22 -0.37 1.61
N ILE A 164 34.65 0.64 0.84
CA ILE A 164 33.95 1.07 -0.38
C ILE A 164 33.93 -0.05 -1.43
N LYS A 165 35.10 -0.64 -1.71
CA LYS A 165 35.24 -1.67 -2.74
C LYS A 165 34.49 -2.95 -2.39
N ASP A 166 34.59 -3.41 -1.14
CA ASP A 166 34.15 -4.76 -0.80
C ASP A 166 32.77 -4.83 -0.14
N TYR A 167 32.27 -3.71 0.39
CA TYR A 167 30.97 -3.66 1.08
C TYR A 167 30.02 -2.63 0.48
N TYR A 168 30.37 -1.34 0.53
CA TYR A 168 29.45 -0.26 0.16
C TYR A 168 29.00 -0.33 -1.31
N SER A 169 29.95 -0.49 -2.24
CA SER A 169 29.65 -0.57 -3.69
C SER A 169 28.85 -1.81 -4.09
N LYS A 170 28.80 -2.82 -3.23
CA LYS A 170 28.08 -4.08 -3.45
C LYS A 170 26.75 -4.15 -2.70
N TYR A 171 26.35 -3.08 -2.01
CA TYR A 171 25.20 -3.07 -1.09
C TYR A 171 25.26 -4.22 -0.06
N LYS A 172 26.47 -4.63 0.35
CA LYS A 172 26.68 -5.75 1.27
C LYS A 172 26.73 -5.25 2.72
N PRO A 173 25.83 -5.69 3.61
CA PRO A 173 25.85 -5.30 5.01
C PRO A 173 27.04 -5.91 5.74
N VAL A 174 27.58 -5.18 6.71
CA VAL A 174 28.71 -5.60 7.55
C VAL A 174 28.64 -4.94 8.93
N VAL A 175 29.04 -5.65 9.98
CA VAL A 175 29.26 -5.11 11.32
C VAL A 175 30.74 -4.79 11.48
N LEU A 176 31.03 -3.52 11.78
CA LEU A 176 32.39 -3.01 11.93
C LEU A 176 32.75 -2.86 13.42
N LYS A 177 33.76 -3.60 13.87
CA LYS A 177 34.32 -3.51 15.23
C LYS A 177 35.50 -2.56 15.27
N LYS A 178 35.86 -2.10 16.46
CA LYS A 178 37.05 -1.29 16.77
C LYS A 178 37.12 0.11 16.16
N GLY A 179 36.13 0.50 15.36
CA GLY A 179 36.09 1.83 14.73
C GLY A 179 35.94 2.97 15.72
N ILE A 180 35.44 2.68 16.93
CA ILE A 180 35.17 3.66 17.99
C ILE A 180 35.92 3.38 19.29
N ASP A 181 36.88 2.45 19.30
CA ASP A 181 37.60 2.06 20.54
C ASP A 181 38.32 3.23 21.23
N HIS A 182 38.63 4.27 20.45
CA HIS A 182 39.28 5.49 20.93
C HIS A 182 38.29 6.54 21.45
N TRP A 183 36.97 6.37 21.29
CA TRP A 183 35.97 7.34 21.74
C TRP A 183 35.84 7.32 23.26
N PRO A 184 36.01 8.47 23.95
CA PRO A 184 35.72 8.59 25.38
C PRO A 184 34.29 8.13 25.75
N ALA A 185 33.33 8.29 24.83
CA ALA A 185 31.94 7.90 25.00
C ALA A 185 31.77 6.45 25.50
N LEU A 186 32.60 5.51 25.06
CA LEU A 186 32.53 4.10 25.48
C LEU A 186 32.71 3.90 26.99
N LYS A 187 33.37 4.85 27.67
CA LYS A 187 33.60 4.81 29.12
C LYS A 187 32.75 5.83 29.86
N LYS A 188 32.45 6.97 29.24
CA LYS A 188 31.74 8.09 29.88
C LYS A 188 30.23 7.96 29.78
N TRP A 189 29.71 7.58 28.61
CA TRP A 189 28.28 7.67 28.35
C TRP A 189 27.52 6.58 29.10
N SER A 190 26.58 7.06 29.91
CA SER A 190 25.60 6.29 30.66
C SER A 190 24.38 7.19 30.87
N PRO A 191 23.21 6.65 31.20
CA PRO A 191 22.05 7.50 31.52
C PRO A 191 22.37 8.53 32.60
N HIS A 192 23.11 8.13 33.64
CA HIS A 192 23.59 9.03 34.70
C HIS A 192 24.49 10.15 34.18
N TYR A 193 25.44 9.85 33.29
CA TYR A 193 26.27 10.88 32.65
C TYR A 193 25.41 11.94 31.94
N PHE A 194 24.38 11.53 31.21
CA PHE A 194 23.50 12.47 30.51
C PHE A 194 22.63 13.30 31.46
N ALA A 195 22.16 12.70 32.56
CA ALA A 195 21.46 13.45 33.61
C ALA A 195 22.39 14.46 34.31
N ASP A 196 23.63 14.09 34.61
CA ASP A 196 24.57 14.94 35.33
C ASP A 196 25.13 16.08 34.45
N THR A 197 25.42 15.79 33.19
CA THR A 197 26.07 16.77 32.28
C THR A 197 25.09 17.63 31.50
N LEU A 198 23.93 17.06 31.14
CA LEU A 198 22.95 17.69 30.27
C LEU A 198 21.56 17.77 30.91
N GLY A 199 21.43 17.48 32.21
CA GLY A 199 20.15 17.33 32.91
C GLY A 199 19.18 18.50 32.76
N ASP A 200 19.71 19.73 32.71
CA ASP A 200 18.95 20.97 32.57
C ASP A 200 18.63 21.34 31.11
N ALA A 201 19.16 20.59 30.13
CA ALA A 201 18.90 20.84 28.73
C ALA A 201 17.47 20.41 28.37
N GLU A 202 16.71 21.32 27.74
CA GLU A 202 15.40 20.99 27.20
C GLU A 202 15.55 20.21 25.90
N ILE A 203 14.95 19.02 25.86
CA ILE A 203 14.92 18.11 24.72
C ILE A 203 13.49 17.81 24.29
N GLN A 204 13.38 17.30 23.07
CA GLN A 204 12.13 16.80 22.50
C GLN A 204 12.16 15.29 22.37
N VAL A 205 11.10 14.64 22.84
CA VAL A 205 10.91 13.19 22.82
C VAL A 205 9.60 12.87 22.10
N GLN A 206 9.59 11.83 21.30
CA GLN A 206 8.36 11.33 20.68
C GLN A 206 7.67 10.38 21.66
N PHE A 207 6.40 10.62 21.97
CA PHE A 207 5.57 9.86 22.90
C PHE A 207 4.47 9.05 22.20
N ASN A 208 3.73 8.23 22.95
CA ASN A 208 2.52 7.54 22.49
C ASN A 208 2.73 6.71 21.21
N ARG A 209 3.95 6.24 20.96
CA ARG A 209 4.30 5.49 19.73
C ARG A 209 3.58 4.15 19.63
N GLU A 210 3.13 3.60 20.75
CA GLU A 210 2.33 2.38 20.81
C GLU A 210 0.86 2.59 20.43
N THR A 211 0.40 3.85 20.38
CA THR A 211 -1.01 4.19 20.12
C THR A 211 -1.31 4.51 18.65
N ASP A 212 -0.28 4.63 17.80
CA ASP A 212 -0.42 4.94 16.37
C ASP A 212 0.57 4.12 15.54
N ALA A 213 0.06 3.24 14.68
CA ALA A 213 0.88 2.43 13.76
C ALA A 213 1.65 3.28 12.72
N LEU A 214 1.29 4.55 12.54
CA LEU A 214 1.95 5.51 11.66
C LEU A 214 2.72 6.58 12.45
N PHE A 215 3.16 6.28 13.68
CA PHE A 215 3.85 7.24 14.55
C PHE A 215 5.02 7.97 13.87
N GLU A 216 5.76 7.32 12.96
CA GLU A 216 6.85 7.97 12.23
C GLU A 216 6.38 9.08 11.29
N ARG A 217 5.20 8.93 10.66
CA ARG A 217 4.61 9.94 9.76
C ARG A 217 3.90 11.05 10.52
N HIS A 218 3.39 10.76 11.71
CA HIS A 218 2.67 11.71 12.56
C HIS A 218 3.53 12.24 13.72
N SER A 219 4.86 12.21 13.57
CA SER A 219 5.79 12.47 14.67
C SER A 219 5.57 13.80 15.39
N ASP A 220 5.18 14.84 14.65
CA ASP A 220 4.93 16.17 15.21
C ASP A 220 3.76 16.19 16.21
N LYS A 221 2.73 15.35 16.02
CA LYS A 221 1.56 15.29 16.91
C LYS A 221 1.91 14.73 18.29
N TYR A 222 2.96 13.93 18.36
CA TYR A 222 3.33 13.16 19.54
C TYR A 222 4.62 13.65 20.20
N ARG A 223 5.08 14.83 19.81
CA ARG A 223 6.28 15.44 20.38
C ARG A 223 5.98 16.07 21.73
N LYS A 224 6.87 15.83 22.71
CA LYS A 224 6.82 16.44 24.03
C LYS A 224 8.19 17.01 24.39
N SER A 225 8.21 18.25 24.86
CA SER A 225 9.40 18.85 25.45
C SER A 225 9.51 18.45 26.92
N MET A 226 10.74 18.17 27.37
CA MET A 226 11.09 17.84 28.74
C MET A 226 12.57 18.06 28.99
N LEU A 227 12.99 18.04 30.25
CA LEU A 227 14.40 18.07 30.60
C LEU A 227 15.05 16.70 30.30
N MET A 228 16.35 16.71 29.95
CA MET A 228 17.12 15.47 29.79
C MET A 228 17.08 14.62 31.07
N SER A 229 17.16 15.25 32.25
CA SER A 229 17.07 14.56 33.53
C SER A 229 15.75 13.84 33.73
N GLU A 230 14.63 14.45 33.33
CA GLU A 230 13.31 13.81 33.35
C GLU A 230 13.25 12.61 32.41
N PHE A 231 13.80 12.73 31.21
CA PHE A 231 13.85 11.64 30.23
C PHE A 231 14.72 10.47 30.69
N VAL A 232 15.90 10.74 31.26
CA VAL A 232 16.77 9.71 31.85
C VAL A 232 16.05 8.99 32.98
N ASN A 233 15.36 9.74 33.85
CA ASN A 233 14.58 9.14 34.93
C ASN A 233 13.49 8.21 34.40
N MET A 234 12.85 8.53 33.28
CA MET A 234 11.88 7.62 32.65
C MET A 234 12.55 6.32 32.17
N ILE A 235 13.66 6.41 31.43
CA ILE A 235 14.39 5.25 30.91
C ILE A 235 14.81 4.28 32.03
N GLU A 236 15.31 4.81 33.14
CA GLU A 236 15.81 4.00 34.25
C GLU A 236 14.68 3.34 35.07
N ASN A 237 13.45 3.89 35.06
CA ASN A 237 12.38 3.45 35.97
C ASN A 237 11.18 2.78 35.29
N ASP A 238 10.89 3.05 34.02
CA ASP A 238 9.65 2.56 33.38
C ASP A 238 9.78 1.14 32.79
N GLY A 239 10.99 0.57 32.76
CA GLY A 239 11.27 -0.73 32.15
C GLY A 239 11.20 -0.69 30.61
N GLU A 240 11.12 -1.88 29.99
CA GLU A 240 11.09 -1.98 28.53
C GLU A 240 9.77 -1.43 27.95
N SER A 241 9.85 -0.37 27.14
CA SER A 241 8.71 0.20 26.44
C SER A 241 9.13 0.81 25.09
N ASN A 242 8.22 0.78 24.11
CA ASN A 242 8.40 1.51 22.86
C ASN A 242 7.67 2.86 22.88
N ASN A 243 6.98 3.18 23.97
CA ASN A 243 6.05 4.29 24.08
C ASN A 243 6.71 5.66 23.87
N TYR A 244 7.95 5.84 24.32
CA TYR A 244 8.70 7.06 24.14
C TYR A 244 10.10 6.81 23.55
N TYR A 245 10.56 7.73 22.71
CA TYR A 245 11.87 7.61 22.06
C TYR A 245 12.41 8.98 21.63
N MET A 246 13.69 9.22 21.93
CA MET A 246 14.41 10.39 21.42
C MET A 246 14.99 10.04 20.05
N THR A 247 14.35 10.54 18.99
CA THR A 247 14.75 10.24 17.60
C THR A 247 15.58 11.37 17.02
N ALA A 248 16.30 11.09 15.93
CA ALA A 248 16.97 12.11 15.12
C ALA A 248 15.99 13.11 14.45
N ASN A 249 14.69 12.76 14.35
CA ASN A 249 13.67 13.66 13.83
C ASN A 249 13.24 14.73 14.85
N ASN A 250 13.74 14.67 16.09
CA ASN A 250 13.31 15.54 17.19
C ASN A 250 14.02 16.92 17.20
N THR A 251 14.39 17.42 16.01
CA THR A 251 14.84 18.80 15.71
C THR A 251 16.28 19.19 16.07
N GLN A 252 16.69 20.32 15.50
CA GLN A 252 17.94 21.04 15.80
C GLN A 252 18.11 21.33 17.30
N GLN A 253 17.01 21.48 18.06
CA GLN A 253 17.06 21.68 19.52
C GLN A 253 17.78 20.53 20.22
N ASN A 254 17.47 19.28 19.87
CA ASN A 254 18.15 18.14 20.49
C ASN A 254 19.63 18.10 20.12
N VAL A 255 19.98 18.44 18.88
CA VAL A 255 21.38 18.52 18.44
C VAL A 255 22.16 19.57 19.24
N GLU A 256 21.53 20.71 19.52
CA GLU A 256 22.11 21.77 20.36
C GLU A 256 22.25 21.32 21.82
N ALA A 257 21.22 20.67 22.37
CA ALA A 257 21.21 20.14 23.73
C ALA A 257 22.32 19.11 23.95
N ILE A 258 22.54 18.19 23.00
CA ILE A 258 23.56 17.14 23.12
C ILE A 258 24.95 17.58 22.68
N ARG A 259 25.11 18.81 22.15
CA ARG A 259 26.38 19.29 21.59
C ARG A 259 27.58 19.08 22.53
N PRO A 260 27.50 19.34 23.85
CA PRO A 260 28.63 19.12 24.74
C PRO A 260 29.07 17.65 24.82
N ALA A 261 28.14 16.70 24.67
CA ALA A 261 28.49 15.28 24.65
C ALA A 261 29.21 14.87 23.36
N LEU A 262 29.08 15.63 22.26
CA LEU A 262 29.75 15.32 20.99
C LEU A 262 31.28 15.46 21.08
N ASP A 263 31.81 16.12 22.10
CA ASP A 263 33.26 16.15 22.37
C ASP A 263 33.82 14.76 22.76
N ASP A 264 32.96 13.82 23.14
CA ASP A 264 33.33 12.44 23.49
C ASP A 264 33.36 11.48 22.30
N ILE A 265 33.03 11.95 21.10
CA ILE A 265 33.06 11.16 19.87
C ILE A 265 34.06 11.74 18.89
N GLY A 266 34.62 10.88 18.05
CA GLY A 266 35.60 11.26 17.03
C GLY A 266 35.23 10.69 15.67
N ASN A 267 36.23 10.58 14.80
CA ASN A 267 36.04 9.89 13.52
C ASN A 267 35.80 8.40 13.77
N PHE A 268 35.07 7.76 12.85
CA PHE A 268 34.94 6.31 12.84
C PHE A 268 36.10 5.68 12.04
N GLY A 269 36.92 4.85 12.69
CA GLY A 269 38.12 4.24 12.10
C GLY A 269 39.18 5.27 11.68
N GLU A 270 40.05 4.90 10.72
CA GLU A 270 41.06 5.80 10.12
C GLU A 270 40.45 6.82 9.12
N ALA A 271 39.29 7.39 9.46
CA ALA A 271 38.45 8.22 8.59
C ALA A 271 37.74 7.42 7.47
N ILE A 272 36.84 6.52 7.87
CA ILE A 272 35.68 6.26 7.01
C ILE A 272 34.91 7.58 6.95
N ALA A 273 34.92 8.22 5.77
CA ALA A 273 34.57 9.61 5.56
C ALA A 273 33.37 10.08 6.40
N SER A 274 33.48 11.30 6.95
CA SER A 274 32.35 12.08 7.44
C SER A 274 31.30 12.15 6.33
N PHE A 275 30.21 11.39 6.46
CA PHE A 275 29.01 11.54 5.65
C PHE A 275 28.03 12.46 6.37
#